data_AF-A0A958G7J1-F1
#
_entry.id   AF-A0A958G7J1-F1
#
_cell.length_a   1.000
_cell.length_b   1.000
_cell.length_c   1.000
_cell.angle_alpha   90.00
_cell.angle_beta   90.00
_cell.angle_gamma   90.00
#
_symmetry.space_group_name_H-M   'P 1'
#
loop_
_entity.id
_entity.type
_entity.pdbx_description
1 polymer ?
#
loop_
_entity_poly.entity_id
_entity_poly.type
_entity_poly.pdbx_seq_one_letter_code
_entity_poly.pdbx_strand_id
1 'polypeptide(L)'
;RDAEALVRNGEKRILEAFRQVNEIYEALNALIQRQLARAYDKMNTYNISRSAENLHQYILSQESQKVLSFFGIAREQVESFARDRLVRLLYQRSEEILAVRHLEAAGGRRENPVTAALAFREAVSPRPEVLNALPFYYKQLFLGEPHINRDFWVTREREQQLAERAMRHFQSGLAGGILVVGAPRSGKSAFCHYLAGKYFQSGQIFTVHPPAGGSADPEVFRQYLEKALQTRGDYPRIFENLPARCAIIIDDLELWWERSRDGFAVVAQLLALIEQYGAQCCFLVNLNAAGFQLIN
;
A
#
# COMPACT_ATOMS: atom_id res chain seq x y z
N ARG A 1 38.70 42.38 -53.90
CA ARG A 1 37.48 42.78 -53.17
C ARG A 1 36.62 41.56 -52.79
N ASP A 2 36.57 40.50 -53.60
CA ASP A 2 35.76 39.30 -53.27
C ASP A 2 36.33 38.42 -52.14
N ALA A 3 37.65 38.34 -51.97
CA ALA A 3 38.25 37.51 -50.92
C ALA A 3 37.95 38.02 -49.49
N GLU A 4 37.98 39.34 -49.25
CA GLU A 4 37.68 39.93 -47.94
C GLU A 4 36.20 39.78 -47.56
N ALA A 5 35.29 39.84 -48.55
CA ALA A 5 33.87 39.62 -48.33
C ALA A 5 33.59 38.15 -47.95
N LEU A 6 34.30 37.21 -48.56
CA LEU A 6 34.18 35.78 -48.29
C LEU A 6 34.71 35.40 -46.90
N VAL A 7 35.83 36.00 -46.48
CA VAL A 7 36.40 35.83 -45.13
C VAL A 7 35.45 36.39 -44.06
N ARG A 8 34.91 37.60 -44.24
CA ARG A 8 33.94 38.19 -43.28
C ARG A 8 32.65 37.39 -43.18
N ASN A 9 32.19 36.81 -44.29
CA ASN A 9 30.98 35.98 -44.28
C ASN A 9 31.24 34.62 -43.60
N GLY A 10 32.43 34.05 -43.79
CA GLY A 10 32.90 32.88 -43.05
C GLY A 10 32.97 33.13 -41.55
N GLU A 11 33.54 34.26 -41.14
CA GLU A 11 33.66 34.67 -39.73
C GLU A 11 32.30 34.83 -39.05
N LYS A 12 31.33 35.46 -39.74
CA LYS A 12 29.94 35.57 -39.25
C LYS A 12 29.28 34.21 -39.08
N ARG A 13 29.43 33.30 -40.05
CA ARG A 13 28.86 31.94 -39.96
C ARG A 13 29.46 31.13 -38.82
N ILE A 14 30.76 31.27 -38.57
CA ILE A 14 31.43 30.61 -37.45
C ILE A 14 30.91 31.17 -36.11
N LEU A 15 30.77 32.50 -36.00
CA LEU A 15 30.21 33.13 -34.80
C LEU A 15 28.76 32.72 -34.53
N GLU A 16 27.92 32.64 -35.57
CA GLU A 16 26.54 32.15 -35.44
C GLU A 16 26.49 30.68 -35.02
N ALA A 17 27.31 29.82 -35.64
CA ALA A 17 27.39 28.42 -35.26
C ALA A 17 27.87 28.24 -33.81
N PHE A 18 28.85 29.03 -33.37
CA PHE A 18 29.34 29.00 -31.99
C PHE A 18 28.25 29.43 -31.01
N ARG A 19 27.45 30.44 -31.37
CA ARG A 19 26.31 30.90 -30.56
C ARG A 19 25.25 29.82 -30.41
N GLN A 20 24.88 29.15 -31.51
CA GLN A 20 23.91 28.05 -31.50
C GLN A 20 24.39 26.87 -30.66
N VAL A 21 25.67 26.48 -30.78
CA VAL A 21 26.25 25.40 -29.97
C VAL A 21 26.19 25.76 -28.48
N ASN A 22 26.48 27.02 -28.13
CA ASN A 22 26.46 27.45 -26.74
C ASN A 22 25.02 27.50 -26.16
N GLU A 23 24.04 27.92 -26.96
CA GLU A 23 22.62 27.87 -26.56
C GLU A 23 22.14 26.43 -26.33
N ILE A 24 22.53 25.49 -27.19
CA ILE A 24 22.21 24.07 -27.03
C ILE A 24 22.88 23.51 -25.78
N TYR A 25 24.13 23.88 -25.52
CA TYR A 25 24.88 23.45 -24.34
C TYR A 25 24.22 23.93 -23.04
N GLU A 26 23.81 25.19 -22.97
CA GLU A 26 23.10 25.76 -21.83
C GLU A 26 21.73 25.10 -21.63
N ALA A 27 20.97 24.89 -22.71
CA ALA A 27 19.68 24.20 -22.65
C ALA A 27 19.81 22.75 -22.15
N LEU A 28 20.84 22.03 -22.61
CA LEU A 28 21.13 20.66 -22.18
C LEU A 28 21.52 20.62 -20.70
N ASN A 29 22.41 21.51 -20.25
CA ASN A 29 22.80 21.62 -18.85
C ASN A 29 21.60 21.92 -17.94
N ALA A 30 20.74 22.86 -18.35
CA ALA A 30 19.52 23.16 -17.61
C ALA A 30 18.57 21.95 -17.53
N LEU A 31 18.47 21.16 -18.60
CA LEU A 31 17.66 19.94 -18.62
C LEU A 31 18.25 18.86 -17.71
N ILE A 32 19.55 18.62 -17.77
CA ILE A 32 20.27 17.66 -16.91
C ILE A 32 20.10 18.05 -15.44
N GLN A 33 20.32 19.31 -15.08
CA GLN A 33 20.15 19.80 -13.71
C GLN A 33 18.72 19.60 -13.20
N ARG A 34 17.70 19.88 -14.03
CA ARG A 34 16.31 19.62 -13.65
C ARG A 34 16.01 18.13 -13.46
N GLN A 35 16.56 17.26 -14.31
CA GLN A 35 16.33 15.82 -14.19
C GLN A 35 17.05 15.23 -12.98
N LEU A 36 18.28 15.67 -12.71
CA LEU A 36 19.03 15.27 -11.51
C LEU A 36 18.37 15.78 -10.23
N ALA A 37 17.91 17.03 -10.19
CA ALA A 37 17.16 17.56 -9.05
C ALA A 37 15.88 16.74 -8.78
N ARG A 38 15.12 16.40 -9.84
CA ARG A 38 13.93 15.53 -9.72
C ARG A 38 14.28 14.12 -9.25
N ALA A 39 15.37 13.54 -9.74
CA ALA A 39 15.82 12.22 -9.31
C ALA A 39 16.28 12.23 -7.85
N TYR A 40 17.01 13.28 -7.44
CA TYR A 40 17.50 13.46 -6.08
C TYR A 40 16.36 13.71 -5.09
N ASP A 41 15.39 14.57 -5.42
CA ASP A 41 14.20 14.81 -4.60
C ASP A 41 13.40 13.51 -4.39
N LYS A 42 13.28 12.67 -5.44
CA LYS A 42 12.65 11.34 -5.35
C LYS A 42 13.43 10.35 -4.48
N MET A 43 14.74 10.52 -4.35
CA MET A 43 15.59 9.66 -3.51
C MET A 43 15.78 10.20 -2.09
N ASN A 44 15.27 11.39 -1.79
CA ASN A 44 15.58 12.08 -0.54
C ASN A 44 14.80 11.49 0.66
N THR A 45 15.39 11.65 1.85
CA THR A 45 15.03 11.02 3.15
C THR A 45 13.56 11.14 3.57
N TYR A 46 12.80 12.04 2.97
CA TYR A 46 11.36 12.19 3.19
C TYR A 46 10.57 10.92 2.81
N ASN A 47 10.99 10.22 1.76
CA ASN A 47 10.40 8.93 1.37
C ASN A 47 10.70 7.83 2.40
N ILE A 48 11.85 7.89 3.07
CA ILE A 48 12.26 6.93 4.12
C ILE A 48 11.38 7.08 5.37
N SER A 49 11.09 8.31 5.79
CA SER A 49 10.26 8.58 6.96
C SER A 49 8.81 8.13 6.76
N ARG A 50 8.26 8.32 5.55
CA ARG A 50 6.87 7.94 5.24
C ARG A 50 6.68 6.42 5.13
N SER A 51 7.67 5.73 4.57
CA SER A 51 7.70 4.26 4.55
C SER A 51 7.70 3.66 5.96
N ALA A 52 8.30 4.34 6.95
CA ALA A 52 8.31 3.87 8.33
C ALA A 52 6.95 4.00 9.03
N GLU A 53 6.24 5.09 8.77
CA GLU A 53 4.90 5.34 9.31
C GLU A 53 3.86 4.32 8.78
N ASN A 54 3.90 4.04 7.47
CA ASN A 54 3.02 3.05 6.85
C ASN A 54 3.31 1.63 7.36
N LEU A 55 4.58 1.30 7.63
CA LEU A 55 4.96 -0.01 8.16
C LEU A 55 4.54 -0.17 9.63
N HIS A 56 4.53 0.90 10.41
CA HIS A 56 3.99 0.86 11.76
C HIS A 56 2.50 0.50 11.74
N GLN A 57 1.71 1.07 10.81
CA GLN A 57 0.32 0.69 10.62
C GLN A 57 0.16 -0.79 10.23
N TYR A 58 1.02 -1.30 9.35
CA TYR A 58 1.03 -2.73 8.97
C TYR A 58 1.35 -3.67 10.15
N ILE A 59 2.33 -3.32 10.98
CA ILE A 59 2.67 -4.13 12.17
C ILE A 59 1.49 -4.15 13.15
N LEU A 60 0.82 -3.01 13.33
CA LEU A 60 -0.35 -2.89 14.21
C LEU A 60 -1.56 -3.69 13.68
N SER A 61 -1.76 -3.74 12.37
CA SER A 61 -2.85 -4.53 11.76
C SER A 61 -2.61 -6.04 11.84
N GLN A 62 -1.35 -6.48 12.02
CA GLN A 62 -0.96 -7.90 12.06
C GLN A 62 -0.93 -8.51 13.48
N GLU A 63 -0.32 -7.88 14.49
CA GLU A 63 -0.19 -8.48 15.84
C GLU A 63 -1.19 -7.96 16.89
N SER A 64 -2.05 -8.85 17.40
CA SER A 64 -2.85 -8.69 18.62
C SER A 64 -2.16 -9.36 19.80
N GLN A 65 -1.88 -8.65 20.90
CA GLN A 65 -2.25 -9.14 22.25
C GLN A 65 -1.90 -8.19 23.40
N LYS A 66 -0.88 -7.35 23.32
CA LYS A 66 -0.58 -6.38 24.40
C LYS A 66 0.08 -5.14 23.83
N VAL A 67 -0.51 -3.99 24.12
CA VAL A 67 0.06 -2.63 24.24
C VAL A 67 -0.92 -1.63 23.63
N LEU A 68 -1.74 -1.06 24.51
CA LEU A 68 -2.33 0.27 24.34
C LEU A 68 -1.26 1.31 24.73
N SER A 69 -1.45 2.52 24.21
CA SER A 69 -0.73 3.77 24.48
C SER A 69 0.67 3.89 23.89
N PHE A 70 0.77 4.59 22.75
CA PHE A 70 1.68 5.74 22.67
C PHE A 70 1.31 6.66 21.49
N PHE A 71 0.61 7.75 21.77
CA PHE A 71 0.70 8.95 20.94
C PHE A 71 1.99 9.69 21.35
N GLY A 72 2.78 10.11 20.36
CA GLY A 72 3.98 10.94 20.53
C GLY A 72 5.24 10.27 20.03
N ILE A 73 5.45 10.21 18.71
CA ILE A 73 6.65 9.59 18.14
C ILE A 73 7.87 10.50 18.35
N ALA A 74 8.69 10.11 19.33
CA ALA A 74 10.10 10.47 19.39
C ALA A 74 10.86 9.71 18.29
N ARG A 75 11.57 10.46 17.44
CA ARG A 75 12.16 10.01 16.17
C ARG A 75 13.30 8.98 16.31
N GLU A 76 13.90 8.85 17.48
CA GLU A 76 15.11 8.03 17.67
C GLU A 76 14.87 6.62 18.22
N GLN A 77 13.69 6.30 18.78
CA GLN A 77 13.41 4.98 19.38
C GLN A 77 12.52 4.06 18.53
N VAL A 78 12.03 4.52 17.38
CA VAL A 78 11.13 3.74 16.50
C VAL A 78 11.86 2.68 15.69
N GLU A 79 13.14 2.91 15.34
CA GLU A 79 13.85 2.06 14.38
C GLU A 79 14.16 0.66 14.94
N SER A 80 14.51 0.55 16.22
CA SER A 80 14.82 -0.73 16.86
C SER A 80 13.57 -1.56 17.15
N PHE A 81 12.47 -0.93 17.58
CA PHE A 81 11.23 -1.63 17.92
C PHE A 81 10.52 -2.22 16.68
N ALA A 82 10.49 -1.46 15.58
CA ALA A 82 9.93 -1.95 14.33
C ALA A 82 10.80 -3.06 13.70
N ARG A 83 12.12 -3.01 13.91
CA ARG A 83 13.10 -3.98 13.40
C ARG A 83 12.86 -5.40 13.94
N ASP A 84 12.68 -5.58 15.25
CA ASP A 84 12.51 -6.91 15.85
C ASP A 84 11.11 -7.52 15.62
N ARG A 85 10.09 -6.66 15.46
CA ARG A 85 8.71 -7.07 15.18
C ARG A 85 8.53 -7.53 13.73
N LEU A 86 9.15 -6.81 12.80
CA LEU A 86 9.08 -7.13 11.37
C LEU A 86 9.72 -8.49 11.07
N VAL A 87 10.85 -8.81 11.70
CA VAL A 87 11.49 -10.13 11.58
C VAL A 87 10.54 -11.24 12.03
N ARG A 88 9.85 -11.06 13.15
CA ARG A 88 8.85 -12.04 13.62
C ARG A 88 7.70 -12.24 12.63
N LEU A 89 7.15 -11.16 12.09
CA LEU A 89 6.07 -11.23 11.09
C LEU A 89 6.49 -11.94 9.80
N LEU A 90 7.70 -11.65 9.29
CA LEU A 90 8.25 -12.35 8.12
C LEU A 90 8.38 -13.86 8.38
N TYR A 91 8.80 -14.23 9.58
CA TYR A 91 8.91 -15.62 9.98
C TYR A 91 7.54 -16.29 10.16
N GLN A 92 6.54 -15.61 10.72
CA GLN A 92 5.18 -16.15 10.87
C GLN A 92 4.47 -16.34 9.52
N ARG A 93 4.54 -15.36 8.62
CA ARG A 93 3.91 -15.44 7.29
C ARG A 93 4.50 -16.56 6.44
N SER A 94 5.78 -16.89 6.65
CA SER A 94 6.39 -18.06 6.02
C SER A 94 5.74 -19.37 6.46
N GLU A 95 5.24 -19.48 7.70
CA GLU A 95 4.55 -20.69 8.20
C GLU A 95 3.16 -20.90 7.57
N GLU A 96 2.47 -19.82 7.19
CA GLU A 96 1.13 -19.88 6.60
C GLU A 96 1.14 -20.28 5.11
N ILE A 97 2.11 -19.76 4.33
CA ILE A 97 2.31 -20.16 2.92
C ILE A 97 2.67 -21.66 2.83
N LEU A 98 3.35 -22.18 3.86
CA LEU A 98 3.69 -23.60 3.98
C LEU A 98 2.43 -24.46 4.14
N ALA A 99 1.47 -24.08 4.99
CA ALA A 99 0.24 -24.85 5.21
C ALA A 99 -0.61 -25.01 3.92
N VAL A 100 -0.71 -23.95 3.11
CA VAL A 100 -1.49 -23.96 1.87
C VAL A 100 -0.85 -24.85 0.79
N ARG A 101 0.49 -24.84 0.65
CA ARG A 101 1.17 -25.71 -0.31
C ARG A 101 1.21 -27.18 0.09
N HIS A 102 1.12 -27.49 1.39
CA HIS A 102 0.99 -28.87 1.86
C HIS A 102 -0.37 -29.49 1.51
N LEU A 103 -1.45 -28.69 1.43
CA LEU A 103 -2.75 -29.16 0.94
C LEU A 103 -2.72 -29.51 -0.55
N GLU A 104 -1.93 -28.77 -1.35
CA GLU A 104 -1.73 -29.07 -2.79
C GLU A 104 -0.76 -30.24 -3.02
N ALA A 105 0.26 -30.40 -2.17
CA ALA A 105 1.29 -31.44 -2.30
C ALA A 105 0.91 -32.80 -1.69
N ALA A 106 -0.21 -32.89 -0.96
CA ALA A 106 -0.72 -34.15 -0.38
C ALA A 106 -1.13 -35.20 -1.44
N GLY A 107 -1.04 -34.88 -2.73
CA GLY A 107 -1.27 -35.80 -3.86
C GLY A 107 -0.11 -36.77 -4.16
N GLY A 108 1.06 -36.68 -3.53
CA GLY A 108 2.11 -37.65 -3.83
C GLY A 108 3.43 -37.49 -3.09
N ARG A 109 3.67 -38.42 -2.16
CA ARG A 109 4.93 -38.88 -1.53
C ARG A 109 4.92 -38.76 -0.01
N ARG A 110 5.27 -39.88 0.63
CA ARG A 110 5.40 -40.09 2.08
C ARG A 110 6.66 -39.43 2.64
N GLU A 111 6.83 -38.13 2.48
CA GLU A 111 7.75 -37.37 3.32
C GLU A 111 6.95 -36.72 4.45
N ASN A 112 7.52 -36.71 5.66
CA ASN A 112 6.88 -36.11 6.81
C ASN A 112 6.68 -34.60 6.51
N PRO A 113 5.43 -34.12 6.40
CA PRO A 113 5.13 -32.79 5.87
C PRO A 113 5.85 -31.68 6.65
N VAL A 114 6.06 -31.90 7.95
CA VAL A 114 6.81 -31.00 8.83
C VAL A 114 8.28 -30.86 8.40
N THR A 115 8.94 -31.94 8.00
CA THR A 115 10.36 -31.93 7.63
C THR A 115 10.58 -31.26 6.28
N ALA A 116 9.68 -31.49 5.31
CA ALA A 116 9.71 -30.79 4.03
C ALA A 116 9.41 -29.28 4.18
N ALA A 117 8.47 -28.92 5.08
CA ALA A 117 8.18 -27.54 5.43
C ALA A 117 9.42 -26.82 6.01
N LEU A 118 10.12 -27.49 6.94
CA LEU A 118 11.32 -26.97 7.59
C LEU A 118 12.49 -26.83 6.60
N ALA A 119 12.74 -27.83 5.76
CA ALA A 119 13.80 -27.77 4.76
C ALA A 119 13.56 -26.66 3.71
N PHE A 120 12.31 -26.44 3.30
CA PHE A 120 11.96 -25.33 2.41
C PHE A 120 12.02 -23.97 3.13
N ARG A 121 11.62 -23.91 4.41
CA ARG A 121 11.77 -22.72 5.26
C ARG A 121 13.24 -22.31 5.35
N GLU A 122 14.14 -23.26 5.57
CA GLU A 122 15.58 -23.01 5.59
C GLU A 122 16.12 -22.57 4.22
N ALA A 123 15.56 -23.09 3.12
CA ALA A 123 16.00 -22.75 1.77
C ALA A 123 15.54 -21.37 1.28
N VAL A 124 14.37 -20.88 1.75
CA VAL A 124 13.72 -19.68 1.18
C VAL A 124 13.61 -18.52 2.17
N SER A 125 13.68 -18.77 3.48
CA SER A 125 13.61 -17.70 4.48
C SER A 125 14.99 -17.11 4.75
N PRO A 126 15.16 -15.78 4.65
CA PRO A 126 16.44 -15.14 4.99
C PRO A 126 16.77 -15.34 6.46
N ARG A 127 18.05 -15.61 6.77
CA ARG A 127 18.51 -15.87 8.14
C ARG A 127 18.22 -14.68 9.08
N PRO A 128 17.89 -14.91 10.36
CA PRO A 128 17.51 -13.83 11.27
C PRO A 128 18.64 -12.81 11.46
N GLU A 129 19.90 -13.26 11.47
CA GLU A 129 21.04 -12.34 11.63
C GLU A 129 21.16 -11.37 10.45
N VAL A 130 20.89 -11.85 9.24
CA VAL A 130 20.91 -11.03 8.02
C VAL A 130 19.77 -10.03 8.04
N LEU A 131 18.55 -10.46 8.37
CA LEU A 131 17.41 -9.57 8.51
C LEU A 131 17.65 -8.51 9.59
N ASN A 132 18.31 -8.83 10.69
CA ASN A 132 18.63 -7.88 11.76
C ASN A 132 19.69 -6.85 11.34
N ALA A 133 20.67 -7.26 10.54
CA ALA A 133 21.70 -6.39 9.99
C ALA A 133 21.20 -5.47 8.86
N LEU A 134 20.14 -5.86 8.14
CA LEU A 134 19.62 -5.08 7.03
C LEU A 134 19.08 -3.70 7.49
N PRO A 135 19.34 -2.63 6.73
CA PRO A 135 18.68 -1.34 6.92
C PRO A 135 17.16 -1.48 6.79
N PHE A 136 16.44 -0.64 7.54
CA PHE A 136 14.98 -0.68 7.68
C PHE A 136 14.22 -0.78 6.34
N TYR A 137 14.65 -0.01 5.34
CA TYR A 137 14.01 0.05 4.02
C TYR A 137 14.01 -1.29 3.27
N TYR A 138 15.10 -2.07 3.36
CA TYR A 138 15.20 -3.33 2.61
C TYR A 138 14.33 -4.44 3.19
N LYS A 139 13.94 -4.34 4.46
CA LYS A 139 13.07 -5.33 5.11
C LYS A 139 11.66 -5.32 4.54
N GLN A 140 11.22 -4.15 4.04
CA GLN A 140 9.89 -3.98 3.44
C GLN A 140 9.69 -4.84 2.18
N LEU A 141 10.77 -5.13 1.44
CA LEU A 141 10.71 -5.97 0.24
C LEU A 141 10.23 -7.40 0.53
N PHE A 142 10.41 -7.88 1.76
CA PHE A 142 10.05 -9.23 2.16
C PHE A 142 8.62 -9.33 2.71
N LEU A 143 7.94 -8.20 2.97
CA LEU A 143 6.59 -8.20 3.55
C LEU A 143 5.50 -8.58 2.55
N GLY A 144 5.84 -8.73 1.27
CA GLY A 144 4.91 -9.20 0.23
C GLY A 144 3.79 -8.22 -0.12
N GLU A 145 3.79 -7.01 0.45
CA GLU A 145 2.77 -6.00 0.20
C GLU A 145 3.26 -4.85 -0.68
N PRO A 146 2.43 -4.38 -1.62
CA PRO A 146 2.77 -3.29 -2.51
C PRO A 146 2.78 -1.95 -1.76
N HIS A 147 3.92 -1.61 -1.17
CA HIS A 147 4.17 -0.30 -0.61
C HIS A 147 4.40 0.68 -1.77
N ILE A 148 3.33 1.27 -2.28
CA ILE A 148 3.44 2.24 -3.36
C ILE A 148 3.94 3.55 -2.78
N ASN A 149 5.21 3.83 -3.04
CA ASN A 149 5.64 5.21 -3.13
C ASN A 149 4.96 5.83 -4.37
N ARG A 150 4.29 6.97 -4.19
CA ARG A 150 3.61 7.72 -5.25
C ARG A 150 4.54 7.97 -6.46
N ASP A 151 5.84 8.04 -6.21
CA ASP A 151 6.87 8.26 -7.24
C ASP A 151 7.01 7.10 -8.23
N PHE A 152 6.56 5.89 -7.87
CA PHE A 152 6.54 4.70 -8.74
C PHE A 152 5.14 4.30 -9.20
N TRP A 153 4.13 5.15 -8.94
CA TRP A 153 2.77 4.88 -9.37
C TRP A 153 2.64 5.08 -10.89
N VAL A 154 2.18 4.05 -11.60
CA VAL A 154 1.83 4.13 -13.02
C VAL A 154 0.37 4.51 -13.15
N THR A 155 0.11 5.60 -13.88
CA THR A 155 -1.22 6.19 -14.05
C THR A 155 -2.21 5.22 -14.70
N ARG A 156 -3.42 5.17 -14.14
CA ARG A 156 -4.59 4.43 -14.66
C ARG A 156 -5.69 5.44 -14.95
N GLU A 157 -5.60 6.10 -16.09
CA GLU A 157 -6.33 7.35 -16.36
C GLU A 157 -7.85 7.20 -16.17
N ARG A 158 -8.44 6.12 -16.69
CA ARG A 158 -9.87 5.87 -16.60
C ARG A 158 -10.31 5.63 -15.15
N GLU A 159 -9.64 4.71 -14.45
CA GLU A 159 -9.96 4.32 -13.08
C GLU A 159 -9.74 5.50 -12.12
N GLN A 160 -8.68 6.27 -12.34
CA GLN A 160 -8.42 7.50 -11.59
C GLN A 160 -9.54 8.51 -11.80
N GLN A 161 -9.94 8.82 -13.02
CA GLN A 161 -11.02 9.80 -13.26
C GLN A 161 -12.34 9.40 -12.57
N LEU A 162 -12.67 8.11 -12.54
CA LEU A 162 -13.85 7.60 -11.82
C LEU A 162 -13.70 7.78 -10.31
N ALA A 163 -12.54 7.38 -9.75
CA ALA A 163 -12.25 7.55 -8.33
C ALA A 163 -12.22 9.02 -7.91
N GLU A 164 -11.67 9.91 -8.73
CA GLU A 164 -11.61 11.35 -8.46
C GLU A 164 -13.01 11.99 -8.46
N ARG A 165 -13.95 11.51 -9.28
CA ARG A 165 -15.35 11.94 -9.22
C ARG A 165 -15.99 11.50 -7.90
N ALA A 166 -15.83 10.22 -7.52
CA ALA A 166 -16.35 9.71 -6.27
C ALA A 166 -15.77 10.45 -5.04
N MET A 167 -14.46 10.74 -5.05
CA MET A 167 -13.81 11.50 -3.98
C MET A 167 -14.32 12.94 -3.89
N ARG A 168 -14.60 13.60 -5.02
CA ARG A 168 -15.23 14.94 -5.01
C ARG A 168 -16.62 14.90 -4.41
N HIS A 169 -17.41 13.87 -4.72
CA HIS A 169 -18.73 13.68 -4.14
C HIS A 169 -18.64 13.52 -2.61
N PHE A 170 -17.72 12.68 -2.13
CA PHE A 170 -17.45 12.53 -0.70
C PHE A 170 -17.03 13.85 -0.04
N GLN A 171 -16.12 14.61 -0.65
CA GLN A 171 -15.70 15.92 -0.13
C GLN A 171 -16.84 16.94 -0.06
N SER A 172 -17.83 16.83 -0.96
CA SER A 172 -19.06 17.63 -0.95
C SER A 172 -20.13 17.15 0.03
N GLY A 173 -19.89 16.07 0.78
CA GLY A 173 -20.78 15.54 1.81
C GLY A 173 -21.73 14.43 1.36
N LEU A 174 -21.56 13.90 0.14
CA LEU A 174 -22.32 12.72 -0.31
C LEU A 174 -21.73 11.46 0.32
N ALA A 175 -22.59 10.66 0.95
CA ALA A 175 -22.21 9.40 1.58
C ALA A 175 -21.96 8.30 0.53
N GLY A 176 -21.03 7.39 0.82
CA GLY A 176 -20.84 6.17 0.04
C GLY A 176 -19.45 5.55 0.17
N GLY A 177 -19.16 4.62 -0.73
CA GLY A 177 -17.86 3.95 -0.83
C GLY A 177 -17.42 3.77 -2.27
N ILE A 178 -16.13 3.48 -2.46
CA ILE A 178 -15.53 3.13 -3.75
C ILE A 178 -15.22 1.64 -3.71
N LEU A 179 -15.84 0.87 -4.61
CA LEU A 179 -15.51 -0.54 -4.82
C LEU A 179 -14.51 -0.67 -5.98
N VAL A 180 -13.36 -1.27 -5.71
CA VAL A 180 -12.30 -1.54 -6.69
C VAL A 180 -12.27 -3.04 -6.99
N VAL A 181 -12.75 -3.40 -8.18
CA VAL A 181 -12.78 -4.78 -8.65
C VAL A 181 -11.65 -5.02 -9.65
N GLY A 182 -10.94 -6.13 -9.51
CA GLY A 182 -9.88 -6.48 -10.46
C GLY A 182 -9.39 -7.92 -10.32
N ALA A 183 -8.65 -8.40 -11.32
CA ALA A 183 -8.01 -9.71 -11.28
C ALA A 183 -6.96 -9.81 -10.15
N PRO A 184 -6.59 -11.01 -9.70
CA PRO A 184 -5.47 -11.20 -8.77
C PRO A 184 -4.22 -10.49 -9.28
N ARG A 185 -3.47 -9.85 -8.36
CA ARG A 185 -2.23 -9.10 -8.66
C ARG A 185 -2.39 -7.91 -9.64
N SER A 186 -3.62 -7.50 -9.97
CA SER A 186 -3.86 -6.29 -10.76
C SER A 186 -3.58 -4.98 -10.01
N GLY A 187 -3.09 -5.03 -8.77
CA GLY A 187 -2.77 -3.83 -7.97
C GLY A 187 -3.98 -3.12 -7.36
N LYS A 188 -5.04 -3.85 -7.01
CA LYS A 188 -6.28 -3.35 -6.38
C LYS A 188 -6.01 -2.65 -5.03
N SER A 189 -5.38 -3.35 -4.09
CA SER A 189 -5.01 -2.82 -2.77
C SER A 189 -4.07 -1.63 -2.94
N ALA A 190 -3.10 -1.80 -3.83
CA ALA A 190 -2.17 -0.78 -4.29
C ALA A 190 -2.89 0.52 -4.75
N PHE A 191 -3.94 0.40 -5.55
CA PHE A 191 -4.75 1.52 -6.00
C PHE A 191 -5.54 2.18 -4.86
N CYS A 192 -6.11 1.39 -3.95
CA CYS A 192 -6.82 1.90 -2.77
C CYS A 192 -5.89 2.73 -1.88
N HIS A 193 -4.68 2.21 -1.60
CA HIS A 193 -3.67 2.94 -0.83
C HIS A 193 -3.18 4.20 -1.55
N TYR A 194 -3.01 4.16 -2.87
CA TYR A 194 -2.70 5.35 -3.65
C TYR A 194 -3.79 6.43 -3.51
N LEU A 195 -5.06 6.05 -3.65
CA LEU A 195 -6.20 6.95 -3.50
C LEU A 195 -6.31 7.51 -2.08
N ALA A 196 -6.29 6.64 -1.07
CA ALA A 196 -6.33 7.04 0.34
C ALA A 196 -5.18 8.00 0.64
N GLY A 197 -3.96 7.61 0.25
CA GLY A 197 -2.77 8.43 0.41
C GLY A 197 -2.93 9.79 -0.27
N LYS A 198 -3.51 9.88 -1.46
CA LYS A 198 -3.69 11.14 -2.21
C LYS A 198 -4.64 12.12 -1.53
N TYR A 199 -5.71 11.62 -0.90
CA TYR A 199 -6.81 12.45 -0.38
C TYR A 199 -6.83 12.62 1.14
N PHE A 200 -6.12 11.78 1.89
CA PHE A 200 -6.14 11.74 3.35
C PHE A 200 -4.71 11.79 3.91
N GLN A 201 -4.60 12.25 5.16
CA GLN A 201 -3.32 12.23 5.89
C GLN A 201 -3.03 10.81 6.41
N SER A 202 -1.76 10.45 6.62
CA SER A 202 -1.37 9.10 7.06
C SER A 202 -2.12 8.64 8.32
N GLY A 203 -2.31 9.52 9.31
CA GLY A 203 -3.05 9.24 10.54
C GLY A 203 -4.58 9.16 10.41
N GLN A 204 -5.12 9.32 9.19
CA GLN A 204 -6.54 9.22 8.89
C GLN A 204 -6.85 8.05 7.94
N ILE A 205 -5.87 7.18 7.67
CA ILE A 205 -6.03 6.04 6.79
C ILE A 205 -5.94 4.77 7.64
N PHE A 206 -7.00 3.96 7.59
CA PHE A 206 -7.12 2.73 8.34
C PHE A 206 -7.35 1.57 7.38
N THR A 207 -6.58 0.50 7.49
CA THR A 207 -6.72 -0.68 6.63
C THR A 207 -7.14 -1.88 7.45
N VAL A 208 -8.25 -2.49 7.05
CA VAL A 208 -8.79 -3.72 7.61
C VAL A 208 -8.42 -4.86 6.65
N HIS A 209 -7.51 -5.72 7.10
CA HIS A 209 -7.17 -6.95 6.38
C HIS A 209 -8.01 -8.12 6.89
N PRO A 210 -8.39 -9.06 6.02
CA PRO A 210 -9.10 -10.27 6.44
C PRO A 210 -8.21 -11.21 7.26
N PRO A 211 -8.81 -12.09 8.08
CA PRO A 211 -8.10 -13.23 8.66
C PRO A 211 -7.54 -14.14 7.56
N ALA A 212 -6.41 -14.82 7.82
CA ALA A 212 -5.72 -15.67 6.84
C ALA A 212 -6.61 -16.79 6.24
N GLY A 213 -7.61 -17.27 7.00
CA GLY A 213 -8.59 -18.27 6.53
C GLY A 213 -9.91 -17.70 6.02
N GLY A 214 -10.09 -16.38 6.02
CA GLY A 214 -11.38 -15.73 5.80
C GLY A 214 -12.36 -15.93 6.95
N SER A 215 -13.45 -15.15 6.94
CA SER A 215 -14.55 -15.27 7.92
C SER A 215 -15.79 -14.54 7.42
N ALA A 216 -16.96 -15.16 7.57
CA ALA A 216 -18.26 -14.51 7.34
C ALA A 216 -18.98 -14.15 8.66
N ASP A 217 -18.28 -14.17 9.80
CA ASP A 217 -18.84 -13.83 11.11
C ASP A 217 -18.74 -12.31 11.38
N PRO A 218 -19.87 -11.60 11.59
CA PRO A 218 -19.88 -10.18 11.94
C PRO A 218 -19.07 -9.83 13.20
N GLU A 219 -19.00 -10.72 14.19
CA GLU A 219 -18.23 -10.46 15.41
C GLU A 219 -16.72 -10.52 15.14
N VAL A 220 -16.27 -11.45 14.29
CA VAL A 220 -14.87 -11.50 13.83
C VAL A 220 -14.57 -10.23 13.03
N PHE A 221 -15.47 -9.82 12.13
CA PHE A 221 -15.31 -8.58 11.39
C PHE A 221 -15.20 -7.35 12.31
N ARG A 222 -16.06 -7.26 13.35
CA ARG A 222 -16.01 -6.19 14.35
C ARG A 222 -14.66 -6.17 15.06
N GLN A 223 -14.12 -7.31 15.49
CA GLN A 223 -12.81 -7.39 16.14
C GLN A 223 -11.67 -6.91 15.25
N TYR A 224 -11.71 -7.26 13.95
CA TYR A 224 -10.71 -6.79 12.99
C TYR A 224 -10.84 -5.30 12.70
N LEU A 225 -12.06 -4.78 12.71
CA LEU A 225 -12.35 -3.35 12.55
C LEU A 225 -11.87 -2.55 13.79
N GLU A 226 -12.16 -3.03 15.00
CA GLU A 226 -11.60 -2.52 16.27
C GLU A 226 -10.07 -2.50 16.24
N LYS A 227 -9.44 -3.59 15.76
CA LYS A 227 -7.99 -3.71 15.64
C LYS A 227 -7.40 -2.68 14.69
N ALA A 228 -7.97 -2.54 13.49
CA ALA A 228 -7.49 -1.61 12.49
C ALA A 228 -7.68 -0.14 12.90
N LEU A 229 -8.81 0.17 13.54
CA LEU A 229 -9.18 1.52 13.96
C LEU A 229 -8.61 1.88 15.35
N GLN A 230 -7.96 0.94 16.03
CA GLN A 230 -7.40 1.09 17.39
C GLN A 230 -8.42 1.59 18.43
N THR A 231 -9.67 1.18 18.26
CA THR A 231 -10.81 1.55 19.11
C THR A 231 -11.51 0.29 19.60
N ARG A 232 -12.37 0.42 20.61
CA ARG A 232 -13.14 -0.70 21.16
C ARG A 232 -14.58 -0.29 21.42
N GLY A 233 -15.49 -1.21 21.18
CA GLY A 233 -16.91 -1.04 21.47
C GLY A 233 -17.82 -1.59 20.38
N ASP A 234 -19.04 -1.12 20.43
CA ASP A 234 -20.00 -1.23 19.34
C ASP A 234 -19.66 -0.23 18.21
N TYR A 235 -20.23 -0.44 17.03
CA TYR A 235 -19.96 0.39 15.87
C TYR A 235 -20.15 1.90 16.14
N PRO A 236 -21.26 2.39 16.76
CA PRO A 236 -21.41 3.81 17.06
C PRO A 236 -20.20 4.40 17.80
N ARG A 237 -19.76 3.73 18.87
CA ARG A 237 -18.62 4.18 19.66
C ARG A 237 -17.30 4.10 18.88
N ILE A 238 -17.13 3.08 18.04
CA ILE A 238 -15.96 2.97 17.18
C ILE A 238 -15.87 4.19 16.25
N PHE A 239 -16.96 4.51 15.54
CA PHE A 239 -17.00 5.58 14.54
C PHE A 239 -17.01 6.99 15.16
N GLU A 240 -17.57 7.18 16.36
CA GLU A 240 -17.50 8.45 17.12
C GLU A 240 -16.06 8.86 17.46
N ASN A 241 -15.19 7.88 17.72
CA ASN A 241 -13.80 8.13 18.09
C ASN A 241 -12.88 8.34 16.88
N LEU A 242 -13.39 8.24 15.66
CA LEU A 242 -12.59 8.42 14.46
C LEU A 242 -12.36 9.89 14.13
N PRO A 243 -11.17 10.24 13.60
CA PRO A 243 -10.92 11.59 13.11
C PRO A 243 -11.93 11.92 11.99
N ALA A 244 -12.38 13.17 11.97
CA ALA A 244 -13.28 13.64 10.93
C ALA A 244 -12.65 13.45 9.54
N ARG A 245 -13.44 12.95 8.59
CA ARG A 245 -13.03 12.70 7.19
C ARG A 245 -11.81 11.79 7.11
N CYS A 246 -11.97 10.55 7.55
CA CYS A 246 -10.96 9.50 7.40
C CYS A 246 -11.28 8.55 6.24
N ALA A 247 -10.30 7.72 5.86
CA ALA A 247 -10.45 6.65 4.90
C ALA A 247 -10.34 5.29 5.60
N ILE A 248 -11.28 4.40 5.30
CA ILE A 248 -11.27 3.01 5.76
C ILE A 248 -11.13 2.11 4.53
N ILE A 249 -10.02 1.41 4.44
CA ILE A 249 -9.73 0.46 3.38
C ILE A 249 -10.14 -0.93 3.86
N ILE A 250 -11.03 -1.61 3.14
CA ILE A 250 -11.35 -3.02 3.34
C ILE A 250 -10.68 -3.81 2.23
N ASP A 251 -9.62 -4.54 2.57
CA ASP A 251 -8.89 -5.37 1.61
C ASP A 251 -9.54 -6.73 1.42
N ASP A 252 -9.47 -7.23 0.18
CA ASP A 252 -9.86 -8.58 -0.24
C ASP A 252 -11.21 -9.02 0.34
N LEU A 253 -12.28 -8.26 0.02
CA LEU A 253 -13.65 -8.49 0.49
C LEU A 253 -14.13 -9.94 0.24
N GLU A 254 -13.57 -10.62 -0.76
CA GLU A 254 -13.89 -12.03 -1.04
C GLU A 254 -13.57 -12.98 0.12
N LEU A 255 -12.67 -12.59 1.04
CA LEU A 255 -12.31 -13.35 2.24
C LEU A 255 -13.23 -13.07 3.42
N TRP A 256 -14.11 -12.07 3.31
CA TRP A 256 -15.16 -11.75 4.29
C TRP A 256 -16.51 -12.40 3.94
N TRP A 257 -16.51 -13.31 2.95
CA TRP A 257 -17.69 -13.95 2.41
C TRP A 257 -17.44 -15.45 2.23
N GLU A 258 -18.49 -16.25 2.38
CA GLU A 258 -18.45 -17.68 2.09
C GLU A 258 -19.73 -18.17 1.40
N ARG A 259 -19.67 -19.35 0.79
CA ARG A 259 -20.83 -19.99 0.16
C ARG A 259 -21.67 -20.76 1.18
N SER A 260 -22.31 -20.04 2.10
CA SER A 260 -23.22 -20.60 3.10
C SER A 260 -24.53 -19.81 3.17
N ARG A 261 -25.50 -20.29 3.96
CA ARG A 261 -26.79 -19.59 4.15
C ARG A 261 -26.62 -18.20 4.75
N ASP A 262 -25.64 -18.04 5.64
CA ASP A 262 -25.34 -16.79 6.35
C ASP A 262 -24.05 -16.11 5.83
N GLY A 263 -23.48 -16.60 4.73
CA GLY A 263 -22.17 -16.17 4.23
C GLY A 263 -22.07 -14.72 3.76
N PHE A 264 -23.21 -14.01 3.66
CA PHE A 264 -23.28 -12.58 3.36
C PHE A 264 -23.35 -11.69 4.60
N ALA A 265 -23.36 -12.24 5.82
CA ALA A 265 -23.60 -11.46 7.04
C ALA A 265 -22.61 -10.29 7.20
N VAL A 266 -21.32 -10.50 6.95
CA VAL A 266 -20.31 -9.44 7.01
C VAL A 266 -20.49 -8.42 5.87
N VAL A 267 -20.81 -8.86 4.65
CA VAL A 267 -21.06 -7.95 3.52
C VAL A 267 -22.27 -7.06 3.81
N ALA A 268 -23.35 -7.62 4.34
CA ALA A 268 -24.53 -6.87 4.74
C ALA A 268 -24.21 -5.88 5.88
N GLN A 269 -23.42 -6.32 6.87
CA GLN A 269 -22.95 -5.45 7.94
C GLN A 269 -22.10 -4.29 7.40
N LEU A 270 -21.19 -4.55 6.46
CA LEU A 270 -20.36 -3.53 5.83
C LEU A 270 -21.21 -2.52 5.05
N LEU A 271 -22.22 -2.97 4.30
CA LEU A 271 -23.13 -2.07 3.59
C LEU A 271 -23.89 -1.17 4.58
N ALA A 272 -24.40 -1.73 5.68
CA ALA A 272 -25.06 -0.93 6.72
C ALA A 272 -24.12 0.12 7.33
N LEU A 273 -22.84 -0.21 7.54
CA LEU A 273 -21.84 0.75 8.01
C LEU A 273 -21.54 1.85 6.98
N ILE A 274 -21.49 1.51 5.69
CA ILE A 274 -21.30 2.49 4.61
C ILE A 274 -22.50 3.44 4.53
N GLU A 275 -23.72 2.93 4.66
CA GLU A 275 -24.93 3.76 4.66
C GLU A 275 -24.97 4.70 5.87
N GLN A 276 -24.61 4.20 7.05
CA GLN A 276 -24.68 4.98 8.29
C GLN A 276 -23.52 5.98 8.45
N TYR A 277 -22.30 5.58 8.11
CA TYR A 277 -21.08 6.36 8.37
C TYR A 277 -20.37 6.87 7.12
N GLY A 278 -20.89 6.58 5.92
CA GLY A 278 -20.27 6.98 4.65
C GLY A 278 -20.19 8.49 4.41
N ALA A 279 -20.90 9.30 5.20
CA ALA A 279 -20.75 10.76 5.19
C ALA A 279 -19.56 11.25 6.02
N GLN A 280 -19.16 10.49 7.06
CA GLN A 280 -18.05 10.81 7.95
C GLN A 280 -16.74 10.19 7.46
N CYS A 281 -16.81 8.97 6.92
CA CYS A 281 -15.67 8.14 6.54
C CYS A 281 -15.81 7.72 5.08
N CYS A 282 -14.71 7.77 4.32
CA CYS A 282 -14.66 7.25 2.96
C CYS A 282 -14.28 5.77 2.99
N PHE A 283 -15.19 4.90 2.56
CA PHE A 283 -14.90 3.47 2.45
C PHE A 283 -14.28 3.14 1.10
N LEU A 284 -13.11 2.53 1.11
CA LEU A 284 -12.41 2.02 -0.06
C LEU A 284 -12.36 0.50 0.05
N VAL A 285 -13.20 -0.19 -0.72
CA VAL A 285 -13.32 -1.64 -0.66
C VAL A 285 -12.70 -2.22 -1.90
N ASN A 286 -11.87 -3.25 -1.78
CA ASN A 286 -11.43 -4.00 -2.96
C ASN A 286 -11.83 -5.46 -2.91
N LEU A 287 -11.99 -6.01 -4.11
CA LEU A 287 -12.56 -7.32 -4.32
C LEU A 287 -11.96 -7.95 -5.59
N ASN A 288 -11.70 -9.25 -5.56
CA ASN A 288 -11.33 -9.98 -6.77
C ASN A 288 -12.53 -10.11 -7.72
N ALA A 289 -12.29 -9.92 -9.02
CA ALA A 289 -13.31 -10.08 -10.08
C ALA A 289 -14.05 -11.42 -10.02
N ALA A 290 -13.37 -12.51 -9.67
CA ALA A 290 -14.01 -13.81 -9.48
C ALA A 290 -14.96 -13.82 -8.26
N GLY A 291 -14.56 -13.19 -7.16
CA GLY A 291 -15.41 -13.02 -5.98
C GLY A 291 -16.62 -12.13 -6.27
N PHE A 292 -16.43 -11.06 -7.05
CA PHE A 292 -17.52 -10.17 -7.48
C PHE A 292 -18.61 -10.92 -8.24
N GLN A 293 -18.26 -11.81 -9.17
CA GLN A 293 -19.25 -12.63 -9.90
C GLN A 293 -20.04 -13.61 -9.03
N LEU A 294 -19.53 -13.92 -7.84
CA LEU A 294 -20.20 -14.83 -6.90
C LEU A 294 -21.06 -14.08 -5.89
N ILE A 295 -20.71 -12.82 -5.60
CA ILE A 295 -21.38 -11.94 -4.64
C ILE A 295 -22.52 -11.15 -5.31
N ASN A 296 -22.42 -10.86 -6.62
CA ASN A 296 -23.38 -10.09 -7.42
C ASN A 296 -24.13 -10.94 -8.43
#